data_AF-A0AAW2QLY2-F1
#
_entry.id   AF-A0AAW2QLY2-F1
#
_cell.length_a   1.000
_cell.length_b   1.000
_cell.length_c   1.000
_cell.angle_alpha   90.00
_cell.angle_beta   90.00
_cell.angle_gamma   90.00
#
_symmetry.space_group_name_H-M   'P 1'
#
loop_
_entity.id
_entity.type
_entity.pdbx_description
1 polymer ?
#
loop_
_entity_poly.entity_id
_entity_poly.type
_entity_poly.pdbx_seq_one_letter_code
_entity_poly.pdbx_strand_id
1 'polypeptide(L)'
;MLDRQCSLTAVQLLWVNMIMDTLGALALATEPPTDELMKRSPVGRKGNFISNVMWRNILGQSIYQFVIIWYLQTSGKAVFHLDGQDSDLILNTLIFNSFVFCQVFNEISSRDMEKINVFKGILDNYVFCGVLSCTVLFQIFIIEFLGTFANTYPLTWQQWLASILLGFLGMPIAAAIKLIPVGSR
;
A
#
# COMPACT_ATOMS: atom_id res chain seq x y z
N MET A 1 -23.42 18.25 -14.66
CA MET A 1 -23.77 17.07 -13.83
C MET A 1 -22.57 16.13 -13.88
N LEU A 2 -22.24 15.54 -12.74
CA LEU A 2 -20.89 15.08 -12.36
C LEU A 2 -20.49 13.76 -13.02
N ASP A 3 -19.92 13.79 -14.23
CA ASP A 3 -19.04 12.71 -14.70
C ASP A 3 -17.66 12.89 -14.07
N ARG A 4 -17.59 12.68 -12.74
CA ARG A 4 -16.31 12.55 -12.07
C ARG A 4 -15.80 11.15 -12.41
N GLN A 5 -15.13 11.04 -13.56
CA GLN A 5 -14.40 9.83 -13.95
C GLN A 5 -13.62 9.35 -12.73
N CYS A 6 -13.94 8.15 -12.26
CA CYS A 6 -13.22 7.54 -11.16
C CYS A 6 -11.77 7.43 -11.62
N SER A 7 -10.83 8.05 -10.89
CA SER A 7 -9.40 7.99 -11.25
C SER A 7 -8.84 6.56 -11.31
N LEU A 8 -9.60 5.60 -10.77
CA LEU A 8 -9.33 4.17 -10.84
C LEU A 8 -10.47 3.45 -11.57
N THR A 9 -10.09 2.63 -12.55
CA THR A 9 -11.03 1.76 -13.28
C THR A 9 -11.51 0.60 -12.39
N ALA A 10 -12.71 0.05 -12.63
CA ALA A 10 -13.23 -1.10 -11.88
C ALA A 10 -12.25 -2.30 -11.84
N VAL A 11 -11.56 -2.58 -12.96
CA VAL A 11 -10.55 -3.64 -13.06
C VAL A 11 -9.35 -3.35 -12.16
N GLN A 12 -8.91 -2.09 -12.08
CA GLN A 12 -7.79 -1.67 -11.23
C GLN A 12 -8.13 -1.83 -9.75
N LEU A 13 -9.36 -1.48 -9.35
CA LEU A 13 -9.84 -1.69 -7.98
C LEU A 13 -9.97 -3.18 -7.64
N LEU A 14 -10.48 -3.99 -8.56
CA LEU A 14 -10.56 -5.45 -8.38
C LEU A 14 -9.18 -6.08 -8.19
N TRP A 15 -8.21 -5.64 -9.00
CA TRP A 15 -6.82 -6.07 -8.89
C TRP A 15 -6.23 -5.74 -7.52
N VAL A 16 -6.38 -4.49 -7.06
CA VAL A 16 -5.87 -4.07 -5.75
C VAL A 16 -6.51 -4.86 -4.62
N ASN A 17 -7.83 -5.04 -4.65
CA ASN A 17 -8.54 -5.83 -3.63
C ASN A 17 -8.05 -7.27 -3.60
N MET A 18 -7.79 -7.87 -4.77
CA MET A 18 -7.29 -9.25 -4.83
C MET A 18 -5.90 -9.36 -4.18
N ILE A 19 -5.00 -8.40 -4.43
CA ILE A 19 -3.68 -8.38 -3.78
C ILE A 19 -3.83 -8.20 -2.26
N MET A 20 -4.56 -7.17 -1.83
CA MET A 20 -4.66 -6.80 -0.41
C MET A 20 -5.34 -7.90 0.42
N ASP A 21 -6.52 -8.35 -0.02
CA ASP A 21 -7.37 -9.23 0.78
C ASP A 21 -7.00 -10.69 0.61
N THR A 22 -6.57 -11.11 -0.59
CA THR A 22 -6.24 -12.52 -0.85
C THR A 22 -4.78 -12.82 -0.61
N LEU A 23 -3.89 -12.11 -1.30
CA LEU A 23 -2.46 -12.36 -1.23
C LEU A 23 -1.86 -11.86 0.09
N GLY A 24 -2.28 -10.68 0.55
CA GLY A 24 -1.82 -10.11 1.81
C GLY A 24 -2.28 -10.91 3.03
N ALA A 25 -3.53 -11.39 3.04
CA ALA A 25 -4.00 -12.28 4.10
C ALA A 25 -3.23 -13.61 4.11
N LEU A 26 -2.93 -14.19 2.93
CA LEU A 26 -2.12 -15.41 2.82
C LEU A 26 -0.69 -15.18 3.31
N ALA A 27 -0.08 -14.06 2.95
CA ALA A 27 1.28 -13.70 3.36
C ALA A 27 1.37 -13.55 4.88
N LEU A 28 0.42 -12.86 5.51
CA LEU A 28 0.35 -12.69 6.97
C LEU A 28 0.01 -13.99 7.70
N ALA A 29 -0.84 -14.85 7.14
CA ALA A 29 -1.22 -16.12 7.75
C ALA A 29 -0.08 -17.16 7.77
N THR A 30 0.93 -17.00 6.91
CA THR A 30 2.08 -17.91 6.82
C THR A 30 3.28 -17.46 7.64
N GLU A 31 3.15 -16.38 8.41
CA GLU A 31 4.23 -15.91 9.26
C GLU A 31 4.43 -16.82 10.49
N PRO A 32 5.68 -17.21 10.80
CA PRO A 32 5.96 -18.05 11.94
C PRO A 32 5.64 -17.31 13.25
N PRO A 33 5.13 -18.02 14.28
CA PRO A 33 4.81 -17.40 15.55
C PRO A 33 6.09 -16.86 16.21
N THR A 34 6.04 -15.63 16.71
CA THR A 34 7.16 -15.02 17.43
C THR A 34 7.08 -15.34 18.92
N ASP A 35 8.20 -15.70 19.57
CA ASP A 35 8.26 -16.07 21.01
C ASP A 35 7.74 -14.98 21.96
N GLU A 36 7.69 -13.72 21.52
CA GLU A 36 7.09 -12.62 22.28
C GLU A 36 5.56 -12.70 22.36
N LEU A 37 4.89 -13.39 21.43
CA LEU A 37 3.45 -13.64 21.50
C LEU A 37 3.10 -14.47 22.75
N MET A 38 4.00 -15.38 23.16
CA MET A 38 3.83 -16.21 24.35
C MET A 38 4.01 -15.43 25.67
N LYS A 39 4.62 -14.24 25.63
CA LYS A 39 4.80 -13.37 26.80
C LYS A 39 3.65 -12.40 27.00
N ARG A 40 2.72 -12.32 26.04
CA ARG A 40 1.59 -11.39 26.08
C ARG A 40 0.44 -12.00 26.88
N SER A 41 -0.18 -11.21 27.75
CA SER A 41 -1.34 -11.65 28.53
C SER A 41 -2.48 -12.14 27.61
N PRO A 42 -3.18 -13.24 27.94
CA PRO A 42 -4.23 -13.78 27.08
C PRO A 42 -5.32 -12.74 26.84
N VAL A 43 -5.70 -12.58 25.57
CA VAL A 43 -6.80 -11.68 25.17
C VAL A 43 -8.10 -12.18 25.81
N GLY A 44 -8.66 -11.40 26.72
CA GLY A 44 -9.92 -11.72 27.38
C GLY A 44 -11.07 -11.73 26.37
N ARG A 45 -12.05 -12.62 26.58
CA ARG A 45 -13.25 -12.83 25.74
C ARG A 45 -14.14 -11.57 25.56
N LYS A 46 -13.82 -10.47 26.24
CA LYS A 46 -14.51 -9.16 26.23
C LYS A 46 -13.63 -8.00 25.68
N GLY A 47 -12.43 -8.29 25.16
CA GLY A 47 -11.57 -7.26 24.57
C GLY A 47 -12.11 -6.77 23.22
N ASN A 48 -11.96 -5.48 22.93
CA ASN A 48 -12.29 -4.95 21.60
C ASN A 48 -11.43 -5.64 20.53
N PHE A 49 -12.06 -6.06 19.42
CA PHE A 49 -11.35 -6.69 18.29
C PHE A 49 -10.28 -5.78 17.68
N ILE A 50 -10.50 -4.45 17.73
CA ILE A 50 -9.56 -3.42 17.28
C ILE A 50 -9.03 -2.70 18.52
N SER A 51 -7.72 -2.82 18.77
CA SER A 51 -7.04 -2.10 19.85
C SER A 51 -6.79 -0.63 19.48
N ASN A 52 -6.57 0.24 20.47
CA ASN A 52 -6.20 1.64 20.22
C ASN A 52 -4.91 1.77 19.39
N VAL A 53 -4.00 0.79 19.50
CA VAL A 53 -2.76 0.71 18.70
C VAL A 53 -3.09 0.46 17.23
N MET A 54 -4.04 -0.43 16.94
CA MET A 54 -4.50 -0.69 15.57
C MET A 54 -5.20 0.53 14.98
N TRP A 55 -6.07 1.19 15.74
CA TRP A 55 -6.75 2.41 15.30
C TRP A 55 -5.78 3.53 14.92
N ARG A 56 -4.74 3.75 15.71
CA ARG A 56 -3.68 4.71 15.39
C ARG A 56 -2.99 4.35 14.06
N ASN A 57 -2.60 3.10 13.89
CA ASN A 57 -1.90 2.66 12.68
C ASN A 57 -2.81 2.78 11.43
N ILE A 58 -4.08 2.38 11.53
CA ILE A 58 -5.07 2.49 10.45
C ILE A 58 -5.28 3.95 10.08
N LEU A 59 -5.63 4.82 11.04
CA LEU A 59 -5.86 6.24 10.77
C LEU A 59 -4.62 6.91 10.18
N GLY A 60 -3.45 6.61 10.71
CA GLY A 60 -2.18 7.13 10.23
C GLY A 60 -1.91 6.80 8.76
N GLN A 61 -2.06 5.52 8.39
CA GLN A 61 -1.88 5.05 7.02
C GLN A 61 -2.97 5.58 6.09
N SER A 62 -4.24 5.59 6.52
CA SER A 62 -5.34 6.13 5.70
C SER A 62 -5.17 7.62 5.41
N ILE A 63 -4.77 8.42 6.40
CA ILE A 63 -4.49 9.85 6.19
C ILE A 63 -3.31 10.04 5.23
N TYR A 64 -2.24 9.26 5.40
CA TYR A 64 -1.08 9.31 4.51
C TYR A 64 -1.46 9.00 3.06
N GLN A 65 -2.13 7.86 2.83
CA GLN A 65 -2.56 7.45 1.50
C GLN A 65 -3.51 8.46 0.87
N PHE A 66 -4.44 9.01 1.66
CA PHE A 66 -5.33 10.07 1.21
C PHE A 66 -4.57 11.31 0.75
N VAL A 67 -3.61 11.80 1.55
CA VAL A 67 -2.80 12.98 1.23
C VAL A 67 -1.99 12.76 -0.04
N ILE A 68 -1.38 11.59 -0.23
CA ILE A 68 -0.61 11.29 -1.44
C ILE A 68 -1.50 11.24 -2.68
N ILE A 69 -2.62 10.53 -2.63
CA ILE A 69 -3.53 10.44 -3.78
C ILE A 69 -4.08 11.82 -4.11
N TRP A 70 -4.47 12.59 -3.10
CA TRP A 70 -4.97 13.95 -3.28
C TRP A 70 -3.89 14.88 -3.86
N TYR A 71 -2.64 14.75 -3.40
CA TYR A 71 -1.50 15.48 -3.95
C TYR A 71 -1.24 15.12 -5.41
N LEU A 72 -1.24 13.83 -5.76
CA LEU A 72 -1.08 13.38 -7.14
C LEU A 72 -2.24 13.81 -8.04
N GLN A 73 -3.48 13.79 -7.56
CA GLN A 73 -4.64 14.28 -8.32
C GLN A 73 -4.56 15.78 -8.60
N THR A 74 -4.09 16.56 -7.62
CA THR A 74 -4.09 18.03 -7.71
C THR A 74 -2.85 18.55 -8.43
N SER A 75 -1.67 18.02 -8.09
CA SER A 75 -0.38 18.51 -8.54
C SER A 75 0.31 17.58 -9.53
N GLY A 76 -0.17 16.36 -9.76
CA GLY A 76 0.50 15.38 -10.62
C GLY A 76 0.72 15.88 -12.06
N LYS A 77 -0.25 16.60 -12.63
CA LYS A 77 -0.08 17.17 -13.99
C LYS A 77 1.06 18.18 -14.06
N ALA A 78 1.18 19.05 -13.06
CA ALA A 78 2.21 20.07 -12.97
C ALA A 78 3.58 19.47 -12.64
N VAL A 79 3.65 18.52 -11.71
CA VAL A 79 4.89 17.87 -11.27
C VAL A 79 5.54 17.05 -12.39
N PHE A 80 4.73 16.37 -13.19
CA PHE A 80 5.22 15.52 -14.28
C PHE A 80 5.20 16.21 -15.66
N HIS A 81 4.92 17.52 -15.72
CA HIS A 81 4.84 18.31 -16.95
C HIS A 81 4.00 17.63 -18.05
N LEU A 82 2.81 17.17 -17.68
CA LEU A 82 1.91 16.47 -18.59
C LEU A 82 1.06 17.48 -19.36
N ASP A 83 1.53 17.87 -20.55
CA ASP A 83 0.80 18.70 -21.52
C ASP A 83 0.42 17.83 -22.74
N GLY A 84 -0.83 17.36 -22.78
CA GLY A 84 -1.33 16.53 -23.88
C GLY A 84 -2.73 15.92 -23.64
N GLN A 85 -3.35 15.38 -24.69
CA GLN A 85 -4.66 14.70 -24.60
C GLN A 85 -4.65 13.46 -23.71
N ASP A 86 -3.51 12.74 -23.62
CA ASP A 86 -3.37 11.52 -22.81
C ASP A 86 -2.98 11.79 -21.35
N SER A 87 -2.88 13.06 -20.94
CA SER A 87 -2.40 13.46 -19.60
C SER A 87 -3.24 12.88 -18.47
N ASP A 88 -4.56 12.76 -18.67
CA ASP A 88 -5.47 12.17 -17.69
C ASP A 88 -5.24 10.66 -17.52
N LEU A 89 -4.98 9.95 -18.62
CA LEU A 89 -4.68 8.51 -18.61
C LEU A 89 -3.34 8.23 -17.91
N ILE A 90 -2.32 9.03 -18.21
CA ILE A 90 -0.99 8.92 -17.58
C ILE A 90 -1.10 9.18 -16.08
N LEU A 91 -1.83 10.24 -15.68
CA LEU A 91 -2.02 10.58 -14.28
C LEU A 91 -2.81 9.50 -13.52
N ASN A 92 -3.88 8.96 -14.10
CA ASN A 92 -4.63 7.86 -13.50
C ASN A 92 -3.76 6.60 -13.34
N THR A 93 -2.92 6.30 -14.34
CA THR A 93 -1.98 5.18 -14.27
C THR A 93 -0.93 5.39 -13.18
N LEU A 94 -0.41 6.61 -13.04
CA LEU A 94 0.54 6.97 -12.00
C LEU A 94 -0.08 6.85 -10.61
N ILE A 95 -1.31 7.34 -10.42
CA ILE A 95 -2.05 7.20 -9.16
C ILE A 95 -2.25 5.72 -8.84
N PHE A 96 -2.69 4.92 -9.82
CA PHE A 96 -2.86 3.48 -9.64
C PHE A 96 -1.56 2.78 -9.24
N ASN A 97 -0.46 3.07 -9.96
CA ASN A 97 0.84 2.48 -9.68
C ASN A 97 1.36 2.89 -8.29
N SER A 98 1.30 4.18 -7.96
CA SER A 98 1.66 4.70 -6.63
C SER A 98 0.81 4.07 -5.53
N PHE A 99 -0.49 3.90 -5.77
CA PHE A 99 -1.40 3.29 -4.80
C PHE A 99 -1.05 1.82 -4.54
N VAL A 100 -0.79 1.02 -5.57
CA VAL A 100 -0.37 -0.39 -5.40
C VAL A 100 0.93 -0.46 -4.59
N PHE A 101 1.91 0.38 -4.90
CA PHE A 101 3.15 0.43 -4.12
C PHE A 101 2.91 0.85 -2.67
N CYS A 102 2.07 1.86 -2.43
CA CYS A 102 1.65 2.22 -1.07
C CYS A 102 1.03 1.03 -0.34
N GLN A 103 0.22 0.19 -1.00
CA GLN A 103 -0.34 -1.01 -0.37
C GLN A 103 0.71 -2.07 -0.06
N VAL A 104 1.63 -2.32 -0.98
CA VAL A 104 2.76 -3.24 -0.77
C VAL A 104 3.59 -2.81 0.46
N PHE A 105 3.91 -1.53 0.57
CA PHE A 105 4.67 -1.01 1.70
C PHE A 105 3.86 -0.92 2.99
N ASN A 106 2.55 -0.71 2.90
CA ASN A 106 1.63 -0.77 4.04
C ASN A 106 1.51 -2.20 4.57
N GLU A 107 1.44 -3.21 3.69
CA GLU A 107 1.44 -4.64 4.05
C GLU A 107 2.72 -5.02 4.81
N ILE A 108 3.87 -4.56 4.31
CA ILE A 108 5.13 -4.66 5.03
C ILE A 108 5.00 -4.00 6.41
N SER A 109 4.52 -2.75 6.48
CA SER A 109 4.39 -2.00 7.73
C SER A 109 3.38 -2.59 8.73
N SER A 110 2.34 -3.28 8.26
CA SER A 110 1.25 -3.83 9.08
C SER A 110 1.60 -5.18 9.69
N ARG A 111 2.58 -5.88 9.12
CA ARG A 111 3.14 -7.15 9.63
C ARG A 111 3.34 -7.17 11.14
N ASP A 112 3.97 -6.13 11.67
CA ASP A 112 4.29 -6.02 13.09
C ASP A 112 3.66 -4.74 13.67
N MET A 113 2.58 -4.86 14.44
CA MET A 113 1.80 -3.70 14.90
C MET A 113 2.53 -2.84 15.95
N GLU A 114 3.43 -3.45 16.72
CA GLU A 114 4.14 -2.81 17.86
C GLU A 114 5.63 -2.59 17.59
N LYS A 115 6.26 -3.41 16.74
CA LYS A 115 7.70 -3.28 16.45
C LYS A 115 7.97 -2.29 15.33
N ILE A 116 9.02 -1.50 15.54
CA ILE A 116 9.53 -0.51 14.58
C ILE A 116 10.43 -1.19 13.53
N ASN A 117 11.06 -2.31 13.88
CA ASN A 117 11.96 -3.06 12.99
C ASN A 117 11.20 -3.98 12.04
N VAL A 118 10.39 -3.39 11.17
CA VAL A 118 9.58 -4.10 10.18
C VAL A 118 10.43 -4.91 9.20
N PHE A 119 11.67 -4.49 8.95
CA PHE A 119 12.61 -5.17 8.03
C PHE A 119 13.24 -6.44 8.61
N LYS A 120 13.16 -6.67 9.92
CA LYS A 120 13.82 -7.82 10.55
C LYS A 120 13.00 -9.09 10.28
N GLY A 121 13.52 -9.99 9.45
CA GLY A 121 12.88 -11.27 9.12
C GLY A 121 11.91 -11.23 7.92
N ILE A 122 11.91 -10.17 7.11
CA ILE A 122 11.17 -10.12 5.81
C ILE A 122 11.67 -11.18 4.85
N LEU A 123 12.98 -11.30 4.71
CA LEU A 123 13.60 -12.24 3.77
C LEU A 123 13.59 -13.69 4.26
N ASP A 124 13.21 -13.91 5.52
CA ASP A 124 13.16 -15.24 6.13
C ASP A 124 11.83 -15.96 5.82
N ASN A 125 10.76 -15.19 5.54
CA ASN A 125 9.49 -15.74 5.07
C ASN A 125 9.46 -15.76 3.52
N TYR A 126 9.78 -16.91 2.94
CA TYR A 126 9.74 -17.14 1.49
C TYR A 126 8.35 -16.89 0.88
N VAL A 127 7.26 -17.14 1.61
CA VAL A 127 5.90 -16.90 1.11
C VAL A 127 5.65 -15.40 1.00
N PHE A 128 6.02 -14.63 2.03
CA PHE A 128 5.91 -13.17 2.03
C PHE A 128 6.74 -12.53 0.91
N CYS A 129 8.00 -12.96 0.77
CA CYS A 129 8.86 -12.49 -0.32
C CYS A 129 8.33 -12.90 -1.70
N GLY A 130 7.73 -14.10 -1.80
CA GLY A 130 7.08 -14.60 -3.01
C GLY A 130 5.88 -13.76 -3.42
N VAL A 131 4.98 -13.45 -2.49
CA VAL A 131 3.82 -12.58 -2.71
C VAL A 131 4.24 -11.18 -3.16
N LEU A 132 5.18 -10.55 -2.45
CA LEU A 132 5.71 -9.24 -2.83
C LEU A 132 6.30 -9.23 -4.24
N SER A 133 7.15 -10.22 -4.55
CA SER A 133 7.80 -10.33 -5.86
C SER A 133 6.77 -10.57 -6.96
N CYS A 134 5.80 -11.44 -6.71
CA CYS A 134 4.68 -11.73 -7.61
C CYS A 134 3.87 -10.45 -7.90
N THR A 135 3.49 -9.70 -6.86
CA THR A 135 2.76 -8.43 -6.98
C THR A 135 3.50 -7.42 -7.84
N VAL A 136 4.81 -7.23 -7.63
CA VAL A 136 5.62 -6.29 -8.43
C VAL A 136 5.70 -6.74 -9.89
N LEU A 137 5.91 -8.03 -10.16
CA LEU A 137 5.97 -8.58 -11.50
C LEU A 137 4.64 -8.40 -12.26
N PHE A 138 3.52 -8.73 -11.61
CA PHE A 138 2.20 -8.51 -12.18
C PHE A 138 1.90 -7.02 -12.39
N GLN A 139 2.37 -6.15 -11.49
CA GLN A 139 2.18 -4.71 -11.65
C GLN A 139 2.91 -4.18 -12.90
N ILE A 140 4.13 -4.65 -13.15
CA ILE A 140 4.88 -4.34 -14.39
C ILE A 140 4.12 -4.87 -15.59
N PHE A 141 3.64 -6.11 -15.52
CA PHE A 141 2.88 -6.71 -16.61
C PHE A 141 1.59 -5.94 -16.94
N ILE A 142 0.84 -5.51 -15.92
CA ILE A 142 -0.42 -4.77 -16.10
C ILE A 142 -0.16 -3.44 -16.80
N ILE A 143 0.88 -2.71 -16.40
CA ILE A 143 1.15 -1.36 -16.88
C ILE A 143 1.75 -1.38 -18.28
N GLU A 144 2.67 -2.30 -18.56
CA GLU A 144 3.37 -2.34 -19.85
C GLU A 144 2.56 -3.11 -20.93
N PHE A 145 1.89 -4.21 -20.58
CA PHE A 145 1.26 -5.10 -21.56
C PHE A 145 -0.28 -5.04 -21.58
N LEU A 146 -0.92 -4.62 -20.49
CA LEU A 146 -2.38 -4.62 -20.35
C LEU A 146 -3.00 -3.22 -20.49
N GLY A 147 -2.26 -2.25 -21.05
CA GLY A 147 -2.68 -0.86 -21.25
C GLY A 147 -4.10 -0.68 -21.76
N THR A 148 -4.44 -1.36 -22.85
CA THR A 148 -5.76 -1.24 -23.50
C THR A 148 -6.90 -1.86 -22.69
N PHE A 149 -6.63 -2.91 -21.89
CA PHE A 149 -7.64 -3.58 -21.06
C PHE A 149 -7.83 -2.89 -19.70
N ALA A 150 -6.74 -2.41 -19.12
CA ALA A 150 -6.72 -1.79 -17.80
C ALA A 150 -6.86 -0.27 -17.84
N ASN A 151 -7.00 0.33 -19.03
CA ASN A 151 -6.91 1.78 -19.26
C ASN A 151 -5.67 2.38 -18.59
N THR A 152 -4.52 1.77 -18.84
CA THR A 152 -3.22 2.22 -18.34
C THR A 152 -2.31 2.66 -19.48
N TYR A 153 -1.42 3.60 -19.18
CA TYR A 153 -0.39 4.07 -20.11
C TYR A 153 0.99 3.58 -19.66
N PRO A 154 1.86 3.12 -20.57
CA PRO A 154 3.21 2.69 -20.21
C PRO A 154 3.97 3.85 -19.54
N LEU A 155 4.36 3.64 -18.29
CA LEU A 155 5.00 4.67 -17.47
C LEU A 155 6.48 4.76 -17.81
N THR A 156 7.02 5.98 -17.79
CA THR A 156 8.47 6.18 -17.91
C THR A 156 9.18 5.68 -16.65
N TRP A 157 10.47 5.35 -16.79
CA TRP A 157 11.30 4.93 -15.65
C TRP A 157 11.31 5.95 -14.49
N GLN A 158 11.26 7.25 -14.80
CA GLN A 158 11.18 8.31 -13.80
C GLN A 158 9.86 8.27 -13.01
N GLN A 159 8.73 8.02 -13.68
CA GLN A 159 7.43 7.89 -13.04
C GLN A 159 7.34 6.63 -12.17
N TRP A 160 7.89 5.51 -12.65
CA TRP A 160 8.03 4.28 -11.85
C TRP A 160 8.82 4.54 -10.57
N LEU A 161 9.99 5.19 -10.69
CA LEU A 161 10.82 5.50 -9.54
C LEU A 161 10.12 6.46 -8.57
N ALA A 162 9.41 7.47 -9.07
CA ALA A 162 8.61 8.37 -8.24
C ALA A 162 7.52 7.62 -7.47
N SER A 163 6.77 6.73 -8.11
CA SER A 163 5.75 5.92 -7.45
C SER A 163 6.32 5.01 -6.36
N ILE A 164 7.46 4.36 -6.64
CA ILE A 164 8.16 3.52 -5.67
C ILE A 164 8.63 4.37 -4.48
N LEU A 165 9.19 5.55 -4.73
CA LEU A 165 9.61 6.48 -3.67
C LEU A 165 8.44 6.96 -2.81
N LEU A 166 7.31 7.32 -3.43
CA LEU A 166 6.10 7.71 -2.70
C LEU A 166 5.58 6.56 -1.82
N GLY A 167 5.60 5.33 -2.32
CA GLY A 167 5.30 4.17 -1.51
C GLY A 167 6.29 3.97 -0.36
N PHE A 168 7.59 4.08 -0.66
CA PHE A 168 8.67 3.89 0.31
C PHE A 168 8.61 4.90 1.45
N LEU A 169 8.27 6.17 1.16
CA LEU A 169 8.06 7.22 2.16
C LEU A 169 6.93 6.88 3.15
N GLY A 170 6.03 5.97 2.80
CA GLY A 170 4.96 5.51 3.69
C GLY A 170 5.49 4.69 4.86
N MET A 171 6.59 3.95 4.68
CA MET A 171 7.20 3.13 5.74
C MET A 171 7.79 3.94 6.91
N PRO A 172 8.67 4.95 6.69
CA PRO A 172 9.20 5.76 7.79
C PRO A 172 8.09 6.56 8.49
N ILE A 173 7.06 6.98 7.76
CA ILE A 173 5.88 7.62 8.35
C ILE A 173 5.11 6.62 9.21
N ALA A 174 4.90 5.38 8.75
CA ALA A 174 4.32 4.32 9.57
C ALA A 174 5.11 4.09 10.85
N ALA A 175 6.44 4.02 10.75
CA ALA A 175 7.33 3.86 11.89
C ALA A 175 7.26 5.04 12.86
N ALA A 176 7.19 6.28 12.34
CA ALA A 176 7.00 7.49 13.15
C ALA A 176 5.66 7.48 13.89
N ILE A 177 4.60 7.02 13.24
CA ILE A 177 3.27 6.90 13.87
C ILE A 177 3.31 5.83 14.97
N LYS A 178 4.05 4.72 14.78
CA LYS A 178 4.23 3.71 15.82
C LYS A 178 4.93 4.22 17.08
N LEU A 179 5.81 5.23 16.96
CA LEU A 179 6.49 5.87 18.09
C LEU A 179 5.57 6.67 19.02
N ILE A 180 4.41 7.13 18.53
CA ILE A 180 3.49 7.94 19.33
C ILE A 180 2.81 7.04 20.36
N PRO A 181 3.07 7.18 21.67
CA PRO A 181 2.48 6.31 22.68
C PRO A 181 0.97 6.53 22.73
N VAL A 182 0.19 5.45 22.67
CA VAL A 182 -1.26 5.48 22.81
C VAL A 182 -1.63 4.81 24.12
N GLY A 183 -2.51 5.45 24.88
CA GLY A 183 -3.02 4.91 26.13
C GLY A 183 -3.63 3.52 25.93
N SER A 184 -3.08 2.54 26.63
CA SER A 184 -3.67 1.22 26.82
C SER A 184 -5.02 1.40 27.52
N ARG A 185 -6.10 1.07 26.82
CA ARG A 185 -7.38 0.70 27.42
C ARG A 185 -7.81 -0.63 26.83
#